data_AF-A0AAW9FSM0-F1
#
_entry.id   AF-A0AAW9FSM0-F1
#
_cell.length_a   1.000
_cell.length_b   1.000
_cell.length_c   1.000
_cell.angle_alpha   90.00
_cell.angle_beta   90.00
_cell.angle_gamma   90.00
#
_symmetry.space_group_name_H-M   'P 1'
#
loop_
_entity.id
_entity.type
_entity.pdbx_description
1 polymer ?
#
loop_
_entity_poly.entity_id
_entity_poly.type
_entity_poly.pdbx_seq_one_letter_code
_entity_poly.pdbx_strand_id
1 'polypeptide(L)'
;MKVIAFLSQKGGSGKTTLSVHTAVAAEASGEKVCVIDADPQESATAWAGARAAPTPVVATAQAGDLPSALKAAESEGMTLAVIDAPPHAAPAASQIAKRS
;
A
#
# COMPACT_ATOMS: atom_id res chain seq x y z
N MET A 1 7.05 -7.93 9.70
CA MET A 1 6.20 -6.75 9.38
C MET A 1 4.75 -7.18 9.14
N LYS A 2 3.74 -6.36 9.48
CA LYS A 2 2.31 -6.64 9.14
C LYS A 2 1.99 -6.12 7.74
N VAL A 3 1.01 -6.71 7.07
CA VAL A 3 0.54 -6.26 5.75
C VAL A 3 -0.99 -6.12 5.76
N ILE A 4 -1.48 -4.97 5.31
CA ILE A 4 -2.91 -4.72 5.05
C ILE A 4 -3.05 -4.43 3.55
N ALA A 5 -3.98 -5.10 2.87
CA ALA A 5 -4.23 -4.88 1.46
C ALA A 5 -5.69 -4.53 1.21
N PHE A 6 -5.93 -3.47 0.45
CA PHE A 6 -7.27 -3.08 0.03
C PHE A 6 -7.55 -3.62 -1.36
N LEU A 7 -8.38 -4.66 -1.41
CA LEU A 7 -8.70 -5.41 -2.63
C LEU A 7 -10.18 -5.23 -2.99
N SER A 8 -10.47 -4.94 -4.26
CA SER A 8 -11.85 -4.82 -4.76
C SER A 8 -11.91 -5.06 -6.26
N GLN A 9 -12.99 -5.71 -6.73
CA GLN A 9 -13.25 -5.92 -8.15
C GLN A 9 -13.82 -4.68 -8.85
N LYS A 10 -14.16 -3.62 -8.12
CA LYS A 10 -14.75 -2.40 -8.70
C LYS A 10 -13.77 -1.22 -8.63
N GLY A 11 -13.73 -0.43 -9.71
CA GLY A 11 -13.17 0.93 -9.67
C GLY A 11 -14.03 1.86 -8.80
N GLY A 12 -13.41 2.80 -8.10
CA GLY A 12 -14.15 3.77 -7.28
C GLY A 12 -14.80 3.23 -6.00
N SER A 13 -14.41 2.03 -5.53
CA SER A 13 -14.88 1.47 -4.25
C SER A 13 -14.22 2.06 -3.00
N GLY A 14 -13.38 3.09 -3.15
CA GLY A 14 -12.71 3.76 -2.04
C GLY A 14 -11.41 3.10 -1.57
N LYS A 15 -10.83 2.16 -2.34
CA LYS A 15 -9.56 1.47 -2.00
C LYS A 15 -8.44 2.45 -1.64
N THR A 16 -8.03 3.30 -2.59
CA THR A 16 -6.98 4.31 -2.36
C THR A 16 -7.28 5.18 -1.16
N THR A 17 -8.53 5.66 -1.02
CA THR A 17 -8.95 6.45 0.14
C THR A 17 -8.71 5.70 1.45
N LEU A 18 -9.15 4.45 1.55
CA LEU A 18 -8.94 3.64 2.74
C LEU A 18 -7.48 3.30 2.96
N SER A 19 -6.72 3.00 1.90
CA SER A 19 -5.28 2.72 1.95
C SER A 19 -4.52 3.88 2.60
N VAL A 20 -4.68 5.09 2.07
CA VAL A 20 -3.92 6.25 2.54
C VAL A 20 -4.36 6.72 3.93
N HIS A 21 -5.66 6.68 4.24
CA HIS A 21 -6.14 7.09 5.57
C HIS A 21 -5.79 6.06 6.65
N THR A 22 -5.83 4.75 6.32
CA THR A 22 -5.37 3.70 7.23
C THR A 22 -3.89 3.86 7.53
N ALA A 23 -3.07 4.16 6.52
CA ALA A 23 -1.65 4.35 6.72
C ALA A 23 -1.34 5.55 7.62
N VAL A 24 -2.03 6.69 7.43
CA VAL A 24 -1.90 7.88 8.28
C VAL A 24 -2.36 7.60 9.71
N ALA A 25 -3.48 6.89 9.88
CA ALA A 25 -3.99 6.55 11.20
C ALA A 25 -3.04 5.60 11.95
N ALA A 26 -2.46 4.61 11.25
CA ALA A 26 -1.49 3.68 11.81
C ALA A 26 -0.18 4.41 12.21
N GLU A 27 0.30 5.32 11.37
CA GLU A 27 1.45 6.18 11.70
C GLU A 27 1.17 7.02 12.95
N ALA A 28 0.00 7.66 13.03
CA ALA A 28 -0.41 8.43 14.20
C ALA A 28 -0.51 7.58 15.49
N SER A 29 -0.66 6.26 15.36
CA SER A 29 -0.65 5.31 16.47
C SER A 29 0.76 4.77 16.82
N GLY A 30 1.79 5.23 16.13
CA GLY A 30 3.20 4.88 16.39
C GLY A 30 3.77 3.75 15.53
N GLU A 31 3.03 3.25 14.53
CA GLU A 31 3.57 2.29 13.56
C GLU A 31 4.49 3.02 12.55
N LYS A 32 5.54 2.33 12.07
CA LYS A 32 6.34 2.77 10.92
C LYS A 32 5.69 2.23 9.65
N VAL A 33 5.06 3.10 8.88
CA VAL A 33 4.16 2.69 7.79
C VAL A 33 4.68 3.10 6.43
N CYS A 34 4.59 2.19 5.46
CA CYS A 34 4.67 2.51 4.04
C CYS A 34 3.37 2.14 3.32
N VAL A 35 3.05 2.90 2.27
CA VAL A 35 2.03 2.53 1.29
C VAL A 35 2.74 2.02 0.04
N ILE A 36 2.28 0.90 -0.49
CA ILE A 36 2.72 0.36 -1.78
C ILE A 36 1.56 0.55 -2.77
N ASP A 37 1.75 1.46 -3.72
CA ASP A 37 0.82 1.75 -4.79
C ASP A 37 1.10 0.79 -5.95
N ALA A 38 0.22 -0.20 -6.11
CA ALA A 38 0.28 -1.17 -7.19
C ALA A 38 -0.80 -0.97 -8.25
N ASP A 39 -1.62 0.06 -8.10
CA ASP A 39 -2.60 0.45 -9.12
C ASP A 39 -1.88 1.26 -10.22
N PRO A 40 -1.95 0.86 -11.50
CA PRO A 40 -1.37 1.64 -12.61
C PRO A 40 -1.91 3.08 -12.74
N GLN A 41 -3.03 3.41 -12.08
CA GLN A 41 -3.54 4.78 -11.99
C GLN A 41 -2.79 5.66 -10.98
N GLU A 42 -1.92 5.07 -10.14
CA GLU A 42 -1.02 5.77 -9.21
C GLU A 42 -1.71 6.82 -8.32
N SER A 43 -2.97 6.56 -7.94
CA SER A 43 -3.78 7.53 -7.20
C SER A 43 -3.24 7.78 -5.78
N ALA A 44 -2.63 6.77 -5.14
CA ALA A 44 -2.00 6.95 -3.83
C ALA A 44 -0.71 7.77 -3.95
N THR A 45 0.05 7.56 -5.02
CA THR A 45 1.27 8.31 -5.34
C THR A 45 0.96 9.78 -5.62
N ALA A 46 -0.06 10.05 -6.44
CA ALA A 46 -0.55 11.40 -6.71
C ALA A 46 -1.01 12.11 -5.42
N TRP A 47 -1.72 11.39 -4.54
CA TRP A 47 -2.10 11.89 -3.22
C TRP A 47 -0.88 12.25 -2.35
N ALA A 48 0.18 11.43 -2.38
CA ALA A 48 1.40 11.71 -1.64
C ALA A 48 2.11 12.97 -2.15
N GLY A 49 2.18 13.15 -3.47
CA GLY A 49 2.78 14.34 -4.08
C GLY A 49 2.04 15.65 -3.76
N ALA A 50 0.74 15.58 -3.44
CA ALA A 50 -0.04 16.73 -3.02
C ALA A 50 0.05 17.04 -1.52
N ARG A 51 0.68 16.17 -0.71
CA ARG A 51 0.79 16.35 0.74
C ARG A 51 2.03 17.15 1.13
N ALA A 52 1.87 17.97 2.17
CA ALA A 52 3.00 18.63 2.83
C ALA A 52 3.76 17.69 3.79
N ALA A 53 3.06 16.72 4.38
CA ALA A 53 3.67 15.74 5.27
C ALA A 53 4.44 14.69 4.45
N PRO A 54 5.73 14.43 4.76
CA PRO A 54 6.57 13.51 4.00
C PRO A 54 6.22 12.03 4.22
N THR A 55 5.40 11.73 5.22
CA THR A 55 5.03 10.38 5.62
C THR A 55 3.51 10.24 5.81
N PRO A 56 2.94 9.01 5.74
CA PRO A 56 3.62 7.75 5.39
C PRO A 56 4.15 7.78 3.95
N VAL A 57 5.32 7.16 3.73
CA VAL A 57 5.94 7.12 2.40
C VAL A 57 5.08 6.29 1.45
N VAL A 58 5.00 6.70 0.19
CA VAL A 58 4.30 5.95 -0.86
C VAL A 58 5.32 5.52 -1.91
N ALA A 59 5.41 4.21 -2.14
CA ALA A 59 6.27 3.61 -3.15
C ALA A 59 5.41 2.97 -4.24
N THR A 60 5.80 3.09 -5.50
CA THR A 60 5.14 2.39 -6.60
C THR A 60 5.75 1.01 -6.78
N ALA A 61 4.91 0.00 -7.05
CA ALA A 61 5.38 -1.34 -7.38
C ALA A 61 4.40 -2.05 -8.32
N GLN A 62 4.89 -2.71 -9.36
CA GLN A 62 4.03 -3.57 -10.15
C GLN A 62 3.61 -4.80 -9.33
N ALA A 63 2.49 -5.44 -9.71
CA ALA A 63 1.99 -6.61 -8.99
C ALA A 63 3.03 -7.74 -8.87
N GLY A 64 3.92 -7.90 -9.86
CA GLY A 64 5.02 -8.87 -9.81
C GLY A 64 6.14 -8.52 -8.82
N ASP A 65 6.28 -7.24 -8.48
CA ASP A 65 7.35 -6.70 -7.62
C ASP A 65 6.89 -6.52 -6.17
N LEU A 66 5.62 -6.79 -5.86
CA LEU A 66 5.12 -6.72 -4.49
C LEU A 66 5.97 -7.52 -3.47
N PRO A 67 6.46 -8.75 -3.77
CA PRO A 67 7.30 -9.48 -2.82
C PRO A 67 8.63 -8.80 -2.49
N SER A 68 9.27 -8.17 -3.49
CA SER A 68 10.55 -7.46 -3.30
C SER A 68 10.33 -6.13 -2.60
N ALA A 69 9.28 -5.37 -2.97
CA ALA A 69 8.91 -4.12 -2.31
C ALA A 69 8.63 -4.33 -0.81
N LEU A 70 7.86 -5.37 -0.46
CA LEU A 70 7.59 -5.72 0.93
C LEU A 70 8.86 -6.14 1.69
N LYS A 71 9.80 -6.85 1.03
CA LYS A 71 11.08 -7.22 1.64
C LYS A 71 11.96 -5.99 1.90
N ALA A 72 11.97 -5.04 0.98
CA ALA A 72 12.67 -3.77 1.14
C ALA A 72 12.09 -2.97 2.33
N ALA A 73 10.77 -2.82 2.39
CA ALA A 73 10.09 -2.15 3.51
C ALA A 73 10.42 -2.79 4.87
N GLU A 74 10.43 -4.12 4.95
CA GLU A 74 10.83 -4.83 6.17
C GLU A 74 12.29 -4.59 6.53
N SER A 75 13.21 -4.57 5.55
CA SER A 75 14.62 -4.28 5.78
C SER A 75 14.89 -2.83 6.22
N GLU A 76 14.02 -1.90 5.82
CA GLU A 76 14.02 -0.50 6.29
C GLU A 76 13.38 -0.33 7.68
N GLY A 77 12.91 -1.42 8.27
CA GLY A 77 12.33 -1.44 9.61
C GLY A 77 10.89 -0.93 9.67
N MET A 78 10.16 -0.96 8.56
CA MET A 78 8.72 -0.71 8.55
C MET A 78 8.01 -1.80 9.35
N THR A 79 7.02 -1.40 10.14
CA THR A 79 6.22 -2.29 10.97
C THR A 79 4.89 -2.65 10.30
N LEU A 80 4.41 -1.81 9.38
CA LEU A 80 3.21 -2.01 8.57
C LEU A 80 3.43 -1.59 7.11
N ALA A 81 3.02 -2.46 6.18
CA ALA A 81 2.83 -2.09 4.77
C ALA A 81 1.33 -2.08 4.42
N VAL A 82 0.85 -1.01 3.80
CA VAL A 82 -0.50 -0.89 3.25
C VAL A 82 -0.43 -0.98 1.73
N ILE A 83 -1.15 -1.92 1.13
CA ILE A 83 -1.13 -2.14 -0.33
C ILE A 83 -2.41 -1.56 -0.95
N ASP A 84 -2.24 -0.59 -1.86
CA ASP A 84 -3.28 -0.12 -2.76
C ASP A 84 -3.21 -0.90 -4.08
N ALA A 85 -4.24 -1.67 -4.39
CA ALA A 85 -4.24 -2.61 -5.51
C ALA A 85 -5.21 -2.18 -6.62
N PRO A 86 -4.96 -2.54 -7.88
CA PRO A 86 -5.84 -2.18 -8.99
C PRO A 86 -7.21 -2.88 -8.89
N PRO A 87 -8.22 -2.39 -9.64
CA PRO A 87 -9.43 -3.16 -9.89
C PRO A 87 -9.09 -4.54 -10.45
N HIS A 88 -9.84 -5.58 -10.05
CA HIS A 88 -9.65 -6.95 -10.53
C HIS A 88 -8.28 -7.59 -10.21
N ALA A 89 -7.60 -7.13 -9.15
CA ALA A 89 -6.27 -7.58 -8.74
C ALA A 89 -6.16 -9.03 -8.19
N ALA A 90 -6.83 -10.00 -8.82
CA ALA A 90 -6.73 -11.43 -8.46
C ALA A 90 -5.27 -11.96 -8.41
N PRO A 91 -4.35 -11.56 -9.32
CA PRO A 91 -2.95 -11.98 -9.24
C PRO A 91 -2.24 -11.43 -7.98
N ALA A 92 -2.44 -10.14 -7.66
CA ALA A 92 -1.82 -9.51 -6.49
C ALA A 92 -2.38 -10.08 -5.18
N ALA A 93 -3.69 -10.34 -5.11
CA ALA A 93 -4.35 -10.96 -3.96
C ALA A 93 -3.71 -12.30 -3.57
N SER A 94 -3.38 -13.13 -4.55
CA SER A 94 -2.76 -14.44 -4.32
C SER A 94 -1.33 -14.35 -3.77
N GLN A 95 -0.59 -13.30 -4.13
CA GLN A 95 0.77 -13.10 -3.63
C GLN A 95 0.78 -12.54 -2.21
N ILE A 96 -0.19 -11.68 -1.90
CA ILE A 96 -0.37 -11.08 -0.57
C ILE A 96 -0.82 -12.15 0.44
N ALA A 97 -1.78 -13.00 0.07
CA ALA A 97 -2.31 -14.06 0.92
C ALA A 97 -1.29 -15.16 1.30
N LYS A 98 -0.19 -15.30 0.55
CA LYS A 98 0.86 -16.29 0.86
C LYS A 98 1.79 -15.87 2.00
N ARG A 99 1.64 -14.65 2.54
CA ARG A 99 2.48 -14.08 3.61
C ARG A 99 1.77 -13.88 4.95
N SER A 100 0.49 -14.26 5.06
CA SER A 100 -0.31 -14.17 6.29
C SER A 100 -0.17 -15.39 7.19
#